data_AF-A0A822J259-F1
#
_entry.id   AF-A0A822J259-F1
#
_cell.length_a   1.000
_cell.length_b   1.000
_cell.length_c   1.000
_cell.angle_alpha   90.00
_cell.angle_beta   90.00
_cell.angle_gamma   90.00
#
_symmetry.space_group_name_H-M   'P 1'
#
loop_
_entity.id
_entity.type
_entity.pdbx_description
1 polymer ?
#
loop_
_entity_poly.entity_id
_entity_poly.type
_entity_poly.pdbx_seq_one_letter_code
_entity_poly.pdbx_strand_id
1 'polypeptide(L)'
;MTWRQYRIAFRLLSSMHIGYRKVGNLMQTRYYVPARNLWAALTARITRDCGRGCNGNAYAKIGSNVGKYFRFGYFWPAITCNGQSKVEKWDDLETFFSFPLDKKNCLHELFPNPNQENPSLFDYLFLDSQQGTAINQSNQVAEEGSLHDIEFIAPYTRGLCKSVYLAGSIWVGENLPEDLAIWENSLRHIRIGGEQSYGWGRVEQVFCDSLEKCSIDPDDFEWYGHIPSHLIPSEKENNVQGEIEPIVGWQTQIDSSQKIGEATIALIPGSLIRTEKAKFAIGEMGIWKRNRVKFKRFKDRKTIPENQNQVESAES
;
A
#
# COMPACT_ATOMS: atom_id res chain seq x y z
N MET A 1 15.17 3.90 -11.53
CA MET A 1 14.84 2.64 -12.24
C MET A 1 13.73 3.00 -13.20
N THR A 2 13.60 2.36 -14.37
CA THR A 2 12.40 2.58 -15.19
C THR A 2 11.27 1.73 -14.64
N TRP A 3 10.14 2.35 -14.35
CA TRP A 3 8.97 1.71 -13.71
C TRP A 3 7.83 1.59 -14.70
N ARG A 4 7.15 0.44 -14.69
CA ARG A 4 5.86 0.25 -15.37
C ARG A 4 4.75 0.13 -14.33
N GLN A 5 3.76 1.01 -14.39
CA GLN A 5 2.60 0.96 -13.50
C GLN A 5 1.59 -0.06 -14.01
N TYR A 6 1.04 -0.87 -13.10
CA TYR A 6 -0.05 -1.79 -13.34
C TYR A 6 -1.22 -1.46 -12.43
N ARG A 7 -2.40 -1.30 -13.03
CA ARG A 7 -3.68 -1.20 -12.33
C ARG A 7 -4.20 -2.61 -12.07
N ILE A 8 -4.59 -2.89 -10.84
CA ILE A 8 -5.03 -4.23 -10.43
C ILE A 8 -6.32 -4.12 -9.63
N ALA A 9 -7.27 -5.01 -9.93
CA ALA A 9 -8.43 -5.24 -9.09
C ALA A 9 -8.54 -6.71 -8.71
N PHE A 10 -8.76 -6.94 -7.41
CA PHE A 10 -9.02 -8.25 -6.84
C PHE A 10 -10.47 -8.33 -6.38
N ARG A 11 -11.23 -9.34 -6.81
CA ARG A 11 -12.50 -9.67 -6.17
C ARG A 11 -12.25 -10.39 -4.86
N LEU A 12 -12.95 -9.98 -3.81
CA LEU A 12 -12.87 -10.61 -2.51
C LEU A 12 -13.76 -11.87 -2.46
N LEU A 13 -13.15 -13.05 -2.24
CA LEU A 13 -13.85 -14.34 -2.25
C LEU A 13 -14.17 -14.89 -0.85
N SER A 14 -13.54 -14.33 0.19
CA SER A 14 -13.84 -14.61 1.59
C SER A 14 -13.54 -13.38 2.44
N SER A 15 -14.03 -13.35 3.69
CA SER A 15 -13.69 -12.32 4.67
C SER A 15 -12.19 -12.05 4.72
N MET A 16 -11.80 -10.79 4.87
CA MET A 16 -10.40 -10.39 4.96
C MET A 16 -10.16 -9.57 6.21
N HIS A 17 -9.30 -10.09 7.08
CA HIS A 17 -8.78 -9.34 8.22
C HIS A 17 -7.42 -8.74 7.90
N ILE A 18 -7.31 -7.43 8.04
CA ILE A 18 -6.05 -6.70 7.98
C ILE A 18 -5.81 -6.12 9.36
N GLY A 19 -4.97 -6.77 10.17
CA GLY A 19 -4.78 -6.41 11.58
C GLY A 19 -4.52 -4.92 11.79
N TYR A 20 -5.30 -4.31 12.71
CA TYR A 20 -5.16 -2.91 13.07
C TYR A 20 -4.90 -2.69 14.57
N ARG A 21 -5.96 -2.64 15.38
CA ARG A 21 -5.93 -2.38 16.82
C ARG A 21 -6.67 -3.49 17.54
N LYS A 22 -6.42 -3.63 18.84
CA LYS A 22 -7.21 -4.49 19.72
C LYS A 22 -7.85 -3.63 20.81
N VAL A 23 -9.17 -3.71 20.94
CA VAL A 23 -9.94 -3.00 21.98
C VAL A 23 -10.72 -4.04 22.78
N GLY A 24 -10.28 -4.32 24.01
CA GLY A 24 -10.82 -5.44 24.79
C GLY A 24 -10.63 -6.77 24.03
N ASN A 25 -11.75 -7.44 23.76
CA ASN A 25 -11.78 -8.71 23.02
C ASN A 25 -12.00 -8.54 21.50
N LEU A 26 -12.17 -7.31 21.00
CA LEU A 26 -12.33 -7.01 19.59
C LEU A 26 -10.97 -6.77 18.92
N MET A 27 -10.68 -7.54 17.88
CA MET A 27 -9.58 -7.34 16.95
C MET A 27 -10.10 -6.59 15.72
N GLN A 28 -9.69 -5.32 15.57
CA GLN A 28 -10.16 -4.45 14.50
C GLN A 28 -9.37 -4.67 13.21
N THR A 29 -10.04 -4.47 12.06
CA THR A 29 -9.40 -4.51 10.75
C THR A 29 -9.11 -3.11 10.24
N ARG A 30 -8.11 -2.99 9.37
CA ARG A 30 -7.93 -1.78 8.55
C ARG A 30 -8.98 -1.78 7.45
N TYR A 31 -9.37 -0.57 7.07
CA TYR A 31 -10.34 -0.29 5.99
C TYR A 31 -9.78 -0.49 4.58
N TYR A 32 -8.47 -0.71 4.48
CA TYR A 32 -7.72 -0.87 3.24
C TYR A 32 -6.66 -1.93 3.45
N VAL A 33 -6.06 -2.40 2.36
CA VAL A 33 -4.92 -3.32 2.39
C VAL A 33 -3.63 -2.51 2.20
N PRO A 34 -2.77 -2.42 3.23
CA PRO A 34 -1.44 -1.84 3.11
C PRO A 34 -0.59 -2.58 2.10
N ALA A 35 0.31 -1.86 1.44
CA ALA A 35 1.27 -2.42 0.51
C ALA A 35 2.16 -3.52 1.14
N ARG A 36 2.45 -3.47 2.45
CA ARG A 36 3.16 -4.54 3.17
C ARG A 36 2.46 -5.90 3.03
N ASN A 37 1.13 -5.93 3.06
CA ASN A 37 0.36 -7.17 2.96
C ASN A 37 0.49 -7.79 1.56
N LEU A 38 0.44 -6.97 0.51
CA LEU A 38 0.67 -7.40 -0.87
C LEU A 38 2.11 -7.85 -1.11
N TRP A 39 3.09 -7.08 -0.61
CA TRP A 39 4.49 -7.44 -0.66
C TRP A 39 4.74 -8.82 -0.03
N ALA A 40 4.18 -9.06 1.16
CA ALA A 40 4.33 -10.33 1.87
C ALA A 40 3.63 -11.48 1.13
N ALA A 41 2.41 -11.25 0.62
CA ALA A 41 1.64 -12.23 -0.11
C ALA A 41 2.34 -12.65 -1.41
N LEU A 42 2.83 -11.68 -2.19
CA LEU A 42 3.54 -11.94 -3.44
C LEU A 42 4.88 -12.62 -3.18
N THR A 43 5.65 -12.15 -2.20
CA THR A 43 6.91 -12.77 -1.78
C THR A 43 6.71 -14.24 -1.42
N ALA A 44 5.69 -14.52 -0.59
CA ALA A 44 5.40 -15.88 -0.17
C ALA A 44 4.95 -16.77 -1.33
N ARG A 45 4.15 -16.24 -2.25
CA ARG A 45 3.67 -16.98 -3.41
C ARG A 45 4.80 -17.30 -4.40
N ILE A 46 5.60 -16.31 -4.79
CA ILE A 46 6.77 -16.51 -5.67
C ILE A 46 7.73 -17.53 -5.06
N THR A 47 8.03 -17.41 -3.75
CA THR A 47 8.94 -18.34 -3.08
C THR A 47 8.46 -19.79 -3.16
N ARG A 48 7.14 -20.02 -3.02
CA ARG A 48 6.52 -21.35 -3.14
C ARG A 48 6.48 -21.83 -4.58
N ASP A 49 6.16 -20.96 -5.53
CA ASP A 49 6.11 -21.29 -6.98
C ASP A 49 7.47 -21.69 -7.53
N CYS A 50 8.54 -21.08 -7.02
CA CYS A 50 9.91 -21.45 -7.33
C CYS A 50 10.37 -22.76 -6.63
N GLY A 51 9.48 -23.49 -5.93
CA GLY A 51 9.80 -24.74 -5.23
C GLY A 51 10.65 -24.56 -3.97
N ARG A 52 10.76 -23.33 -3.43
CA ARG A 52 11.63 -23.00 -2.28
C ARG A 52 10.85 -22.69 -1.00
N GLY A 53 9.60 -23.15 -0.92
CA GLY A 53 8.66 -22.83 0.16
C GLY A 53 9.07 -23.30 1.57
N CYS A 54 10.04 -24.21 1.69
CA CYS A 54 10.57 -24.72 2.95
C CYS A 54 11.87 -24.05 3.40
N ASN A 55 12.38 -23.05 2.66
CA ASN A 55 13.67 -22.42 2.93
C ASN A 55 13.50 -20.96 3.38
N GLY A 56 13.73 -20.67 4.67
CA GLY A 56 13.63 -19.31 5.22
C GLY A 56 14.53 -18.28 4.51
N ASN A 57 15.73 -18.67 4.09
CA ASN A 57 16.63 -17.78 3.34
C ASN A 57 16.06 -17.41 1.96
N ALA A 58 15.24 -18.28 1.36
CA ALA A 58 14.59 -17.98 0.09
C ALA A 58 13.54 -16.87 0.27
N TYR A 59 12.75 -16.88 1.35
CA TYR A 59 11.80 -15.81 1.65
C TYR A 59 12.50 -14.47 1.88
N ALA A 60 13.63 -14.45 2.61
CA ALA A 60 14.41 -13.24 2.82
C ALA A 60 14.97 -12.67 1.49
N LYS A 61 15.55 -13.54 0.65
CA LYS A 61 16.07 -13.15 -0.66
C LYS A 61 14.98 -12.62 -1.58
N ILE A 62 13.89 -13.38 -1.75
CA ILE A 62 12.77 -13.00 -2.63
C ILE A 62 12.12 -11.72 -2.10
N GLY A 63 11.90 -11.60 -0.79
CA GLY A 63 11.32 -10.40 -0.19
C GLY A 63 12.16 -9.15 -0.43
N SER A 64 13.49 -9.27 -0.30
CA SER A 64 14.43 -8.19 -0.64
C SER A 64 14.37 -7.84 -2.14
N ASN A 65 14.35 -8.84 -3.02
CA ASN A 65 14.21 -8.62 -4.46
C ASN A 65 12.88 -7.94 -4.81
N VAL A 66 11.75 -8.40 -4.26
CA VAL A 66 10.44 -7.76 -4.44
C VAL A 66 10.48 -6.32 -3.93
N GLY A 67 11.08 -6.05 -2.77
CA GLY A 67 11.24 -4.69 -2.25
C GLY A 67 12.09 -3.78 -3.14
N LYS A 68 13.06 -4.34 -3.87
CA LYS A 68 13.91 -3.60 -4.80
C LYS A 68 13.22 -3.30 -6.13
N TYR A 69 12.52 -4.29 -6.69
CA TYR A 69 11.98 -4.25 -8.06
C TYR A 69 10.48 -3.96 -8.15
N PHE A 70 9.79 -3.84 -7.01
CA PHE A 70 8.38 -3.49 -6.94
C PHE A 70 8.16 -2.27 -6.03
N ARG A 71 7.17 -1.45 -6.40
CA ARG A 71 6.48 -0.55 -5.48
C ARG A 71 5.01 -0.92 -5.46
N PHE A 72 4.39 -0.75 -4.30
CA PHE A 72 2.99 -1.11 -4.10
C PHE A 72 2.25 0.11 -3.60
N GLY A 73 1.09 0.37 -4.19
CA GLY A 73 0.08 1.26 -3.63
C GLY A 73 -0.75 0.50 -2.61
N TYR A 74 -1.59 1.25 -1.91
CA TYR A 74 -2.59 0.65 -1.02
C TYR A 74 -3.79 0.24 -1.86
N PHE A 75 -4.46 -0.83 -1.45
CA PHE A 75 -5.66 -1.30 -2.12
C PHE A 75 -6.88 -0.97 -1.28
N TRP A 76 -7.87 -0.35 -1.91
CA TRP A 76 -9.08 0.16 -1.27
C TRP A 76 -10.31 -0.61 -1.74
N PRO A 77 -11.33 -0.78 -0.87
CA PRO A 77 -12.59 -1.39 -1.26
C PRO A 77 -13.25 -0.68 -2.43
N ALA A 78 -13.77 -1.45 -3.37
CA ALA A 78 -14.47 -0.98 -4.54
C ALA A 78 -15.69 -1.87 -4.82
N ILE A 79 -16.66 -1.34 -5.54
CA ILE A 79 -17.82 -2.08 -6.07
C ILE A 79 -18.01 -1.77 -7.54
N THR A 80 -18.78 -2.60 -8.24
CA THR A 80 -19.15 -2.28 -9.62
C THR A 80 -20.06 -1.07 -9.69
N CYS A 81 -19.82 -0.23 -10.69
CA CYS A 81 -20.70 0.89 -11.02
C CYS A 81 -22.12 0.39 -11.32
N ASN A 82 -23.12 1.26 -11.15
CA ASN A 82 -24.52 0.88 -11.38
C ASN A 82 -24.74 0.39 -12.82
N GLY A 83 -25.46 -0.72 -12.94
CA GLY A 83 -25.72 -1.37 -14.23
C GLY A 83 -24.64 -2.37 -14.68
N GLN A 84 -23.54 -2.51 -13.95
CA GLN A 84 -22.48 -3.45 -14.29
C GLN A 84 -22.49 -4.70 -13.40
N SER A 85 -22.42 -5.87 -14.05
CA SER A 85 -22.44 -7.18 -13.41
C SER A 85 -21.07 -7.85 -13.32
N LYS A 86 -20.10 -7.36 -14.10
CA LYS A 86 -18.72 -7.88 -14.20
C LYS A 86 -17.76 -6.71 -14.39
N VAL A 87 -16.49 -6.95 -14.03
CA VAL A 87 -15.38 -6.02 -14.24
C VAL A 87 -14.68 -6.41 -15.53
N GLU A 88 -14.80 -5.60 -16.58
CA GLU A 88 -14.09 -5.77 -17.85
C GLU A 88 -13.05 -4.67 -18.05
N LYS A 89 -13.32 -3.47 -17.52
CA LYS A 89 -12.48 -2.28 -17.61
C LYS A 89 -12.17 -1.75 -16.22
N TRP A 90 -11.11 -0.96 -16.12
CA TRP A 90 -10.75 -0.29 -14.87
C TRP A 90 -11.89 0.58 -14.35
N ASP A 91 -12.50 1.37 -15.24
CA ASP A 91 -13.56 2.32 -14.90
C ASP A 91 -14.94 1.65 -14.67
N ASP A 92 -15.00 0.32 -14.63
CA ASP A 92 -16.18 -0.43 -14.21
C ASP A 92 -16.31 -0.49 -12.66
N LEU A 93 -15.27 -0.06 -11.97
CA LEU A 93 -15.20 -0.03 -10.53
C LEU A 93 -15.35 1.39 -10.00
N GLU A 94 -15.93 1.47 -8.81
CA GLU A 94 -16.04 2.67 -8.01
C GLU A 94 -15.37 2.41 -6.68
N THR A 95 -14.35 3.21 -6.35
CA THR A 95 -13.50 3.00 -5.16
C THR A 95 -13.95 3.87 -4.01
N PHE A 96 -14.07 3.27 -2.83
CA PHE A 96 -14.56 3.90 -1.63
C PHE A 96 -13.43 4.14 -0.64
N PHE A 97 -13.52 5.27 0.07
CA PHE A 97 -12.57 5.67 1.09
C PHE A 97 -13.28 6.00 2.41
N SER A 98 -12.59 5.76 3.52
CA SER A 98 -13.11 6.04 4.86
C SER A 98 -12.95 7.50 5.29
N PHE A 99 -12.51 8.39 4.39
CA PHE A 99 -12.20 9.79 4.65
C PHE A 99 -12.80 10.69 3.57
N PRO A 100 -13.19 11.94 3.91
CA PRO A 100 -13.78 12.91 2.99
C PRO A 100 -12.99 13.05 1.68
N LEU A 101 -13.66 13.13 0.53
CA LEU A 101 -13.06 13.48 -0.75
C LEU A 101 -13.42 14.91 -1.13
N ASP A 102 -12.43 15.79 -1.10
CA ASP A 102 -12.57 17.12 -1.69
C ASP A 102 -12.72 17.04 -3.21
N LYS A 103 -13.53 17.93 -3.80
CA LYS A 103 -13.75 18.03 -5.27
C LYS A 103 -12.47 18.21 -6.09
N LYS A 104 -11.37 18.64 -5.45
CA LYS A 104 -10.04 18.77 -6.06
C LYS A 104 -9.11 17.74 -5.43
N ASN A 105 -9.02 16.55 -6.02
CA ASN A 105 -8.04 15.53 -5.65
C ASN A 105 -7.48 14.79 -6.89
N CYS A 106 -6.36 14.10 -6.73
CA CYS A 106 -5.72 13.26 -7.78
C CYS A 106 -6.03 11.77 -7.65
N LEU A 107 -7.00 11.34 -6.82
CA LEU A 107 -7.19 9.92 -6.55
C LEU A 107 -7.52 9.11 -7.82
N HIS A 108 -8.14 9.74 -8.81
CA HIS A 108 -8.44 9.14 -10.10
C HIS A 108 -7.18 8.70 -10.88
N GLU A 109 -6.00 9.22 -10.54
CA GLU A 109 -4.73 8.76 -11.10
C GLU A 109 -4.37 7.34 -10.63
N LEU A 110 -4.82 6.94 -9.43
CA LEU A 110 -4.51 5.66 -8.79
C LEU A 110 -5.69 4.71 -8.67
N PHE A 111 -6.93 5.21 -8.67
CA PHE A 111 -8.14 4.45 -8.36
C PHE A 111 -9.25 4.72 -9.39
N PRO A 112 -10.08 3.73 -9.72
CA PRO A 112 -11.21 3.90 -10.62
C PRO A 112 -12.35 4.60 -9.89
N ASN A 113 -12.96 5.58 -10.57
CA ASN A 113 -14.09 6.39 -10.10
C ASN A 113 -14.09 6.59 -8.58
N PRO A 114 -13.14 7.36 -8.01
CA PRO A 114 -13.07 7.54 -6.57
C PRO A 114 -14.34 8.22 -6.08
N ASN A 115 -15.14 7.52 -5.28
CA ASN A 115 -16.39 8.01 -4.72
C ASN A 115 -16.31 8.01 -3.20
N GLN A 116 -16.90 9.06 -2.64
CA GLN A 116 -17.11 9.16 -1.22
C GLN A 116 -18.26 10.13 -0.92
N GLU A 117 -19.48 9.74 -1.27
CA GLU A 117 -20.70 10.50 -0.93
C GLU A 117 -20.92 10.61 0.58
N ASN A 118 -20.53 9.59 1.36
CA ASN A 118 -20.65 9.60 2.82
C ASN A 118 -19.59 8.70 3.49
N PRO A 119 -18.56 9.25 4.18
CA PRO A 119 -17.56 8.46 4.89
C PRO A 119 -18.18 7.51 5.91
N SER A 120 -19.25 7.94 6.58
CA SER A 120 -19.92 7.16 7.61
C SER A 120 -20.63 5.92 7.06
N LEU A 121 -20.88 5.86 5.75
CA LEU A 121 -21.48 4.70 5.10
C LEU A 121 -20.44 3.60 4.81
N PHE A 122 -19.14 3.93 4.81
CA PHE A 122 -18.07 2.99 4.51
C PHE A 122 -18.12 1.78 5.44
N ASP A 123 -18.11 2.01 6.75
CA ASP A 123 -18.09 0.96 7.76
C ASP A 123 -19.35 0.08 7.64
N TYR A 124 -20.52 0.69 7.41
CA TYR A 124 -21.77 -0.04 7.22
C TYR A 124 -21.73 -0.96 6.00
N LEU A 125 -21.17 -0.49 4.88
CA LEU A 125 -21.13 -1.27 3.64
C LEU A 125 -20.11 -2.39 3.67
N PHE A 126 -18.89 -2.11 4.16
CA PHE A 126 -17.73 -2.96 3.93
C PHE A 126 -17.29 -3.76 5.14
N LEU A 127 -17.67 -3.40 6.36
CA LEU A 127 -17.18 -4.05 7.57
C LEU A 127 -18.24 -4.91 8.23
N ASP A 128 -17.77 -5.99 8.82
CA ASP A 128 -18.55 -6.84 9.72
C ASP A 128 -17.61 -7.50 10.75
N SER A 129 -18.17 -8.18 11.74
CA SER A 129 -17.37 -8.91 12.73
C SER A 129 -17.85 -10.35 12.92
N GLN A 130 -16.92 -11.23 13.30
CA GLN A 130 -17.20 -12.62 13.61
C GLN A 130 -16.63 -12.99 14.96
N GLN A 131 -17.50 -13.48 15.85
CA GLN A 131 -17.12 -14.01 17.15
C GLN A 131 -16.52 -15.41 17.02
N GLY A 132 -15.45 -15.65 17.77
CA GLY A 132 -14.74 -16.92 17.86
C GLY A 132 -14.38 -17.25 19.29
N THR A 133 -14.28 -18.54 19.60
CA THR A 133 -13.79 -19.05 20.88
C THR A 133 -12.96 -20.30 20.63
N ALA A 134 -11.91 -20.50 21.41
CA ALA A 134 -11.14 -21.73 21.35
C ALA A 134 -11.92 -22.86 22.05
N ILE A 135 -11.73 -24.09 21.59
CA ILE A 135 -12.33 -25.27 22.20
C ILE A 135 -11.24 -26.00 22.98
N ASN A 136 -11.46 -26.19 24.28
CA ASN A 136 -10.59 -27.01 25.10
C ASN A 136 -10.75 -28.48 24.71
N GLN A 137 -9.68 -29.08 24.19
CA GLN A 137 -9.69 -30.45 23.66
C GLN A 137 -10.01 -31.50 24.73
N SER A 138 -9.73 -31.23 26.00
CA SER A 138 -9.90 -32.21 27.09
C SER A 138 -11.36 -32.43 27.49
N ASN A 139 -12.22 -31.42 27.33
CA ASN A 139 -13.62 -31.45 27.77
C ASN A 139 -14.60 -30.94 26.70
N GLN A 140 -14.12 -30.56 25.51
CA GLN A 140 -14.89 -30.06 24.38
C GLN A 140 -15.77 -28.83 24.70
N VAL A 141 -15.40 -28.06 25.73
CA VAL A 141 -16.09 -26.80 26.06
C VAL A 141 -15.28 -25.61 25.57
N ALA A 142 -15.92 -24.44 25.50
CA ALA A 142 -15.22 -23.19 25.23
C ALA A 142 -14.11 -22.97 26.26
N GLU A 143 -12.91 -22.69 25.78
CA GLU A 143 -11.79 -22.35 26.65
C GLU A 143 -12.04 -20.99 27.29
N GLU A 144 -11.92 -20.94 28.62
CA GLU A 144 -12.18 -19.74 29.38
C GLU A 144 -11.25 -18.60 28.93
N GLY A 145 -11.81 -17.41 28.73
CA GLY A 145 -11.07 -16.22 28.28
C GLY A 145 -10.68 -16.23 26.81
N SER A 146 -11.05 -17.26 26.03
CA SER A 146 -10.70 -17.34 24.60
C SER A 146 -11.73 -16.68 23.67
N LEU A 147 -12.86 -16.19 24.21
CA LEU A 147 -13.87 -15.47 23.42
C LEU A 147 -13.29 -14.16 22.88
N HIS A 148 -13.27 -14.04 21.56
CA HIS A 148 -12.81 -12.85 20.85
C HIS A 148 -13.72 -12.55 19.67
N ASP A 149 -13.72 -11.30 19.23
CA ASP A 149 -14.41 -10.86 18.02
C ASP A 149 -13.37 -10.35 17.04
N ILE A 150 -13.50 -10.74 15.77
CA ILE A 150 -12.58 -10.33 14.70
C ILE A 150 -13.37 -9.58 13.64
N GLU A 151 -13.05 -8.30 13.47
CA GLU A 151 -13.59 -7.47 12.41
C GLU A 151 -12.93 -7.80 11.07
N PHE A 152 -13.66 -7.70 9.97
CA PHE A 152 -13.15 -8.00 8.64
C PHE A 152 -13.80 -7.12 7.56
N ILE A 153 -13.09 -6.99 6.44
CA ILE A 153 -13.67 -6.49 5.19
C ILE A 153 -14.52 -7.62 4.60
N ALA A 154 -15.82 -7.37 4.45
CA ALA A 154 -16.80 -8.33 3.97
C ALA A 154 -16.67 -8.55 2.46
N PRO A 155 -16.85 -9.79 1.95
CA PRO A 155 -16.80 -10.09 0.52
C PRO A 155 -18.00 -9.54 -0.27
N TYR A 156 -19.06 -9.14 0.43
CA TYR A 156 -20.25 -8.52 -0.15
C TYR A 156 -20.67 -7.31 0.68
N THR A 157 -21.15 -6.27 0.02
CA THR A 157 -21.66 -5.08 0.70
C THR A 157 -22.93 -5.39 1.47
N ARG A 158 -23.05 -4.86 2.69
CA ARG A 158 -24.30 -4.89 3.45
C ARG A 158 -25.43 -4.17 2.70
N GLY A 159 -26.62 -4.75 2.66
CA GLY A 159 -27.83 -4.17 2.06
C GLY A 159 -27.87 -4.22 0.53
N LEU A 160 -26.80 -3.85 -0.18
CA LEU A 160 -26.76 -3.83 -1.65
C LEU A 160 -26.40 -5.19 -2.28
N CYS A 161 -25.85 -6.12 -1.50
CA CYS A 161 -25.41 -7.45 -1.95
C CYS A 161 -24.46 -7.45 -3.16
N LYS A 162 -23.71 -6.37 -3.38
CA LYS A 162 -22.67 -6.29 -4.42
C LYS A 162 -21.40 -6.97 -3.93
N SER A 163 -20.68 -7.66 -4.82
CA SER A 163 -19.34 -8.16 -4.50
C SER A 163 -18.39 -6.99 -4.22
N VAL A 164 -17.55 -7.18 -3.21
CA VAL A 164 -16.48 -6.23 -2.86
C VAL A 164 -15.22 -6.60 -3.62
N TYR A 165 -14.58 -5.58 -4.16
CA TYR A 165 -13.29 -5.64 -4.83
C TYR A 165 -12.26 -4.84 -4.05
N LEU A 166 -10.99 -5.06 -4.33
CA LEU A 166 -9.87 -4.29 -3.83
C LEU A 166 -9.14 -3.73 -5.05
N ALA A 167 -9.16 -2.41 -5.22
CA ALA A 167 -8.53 -1.72 -6.34
C ALA A 167 -7.28 -0.98 -5.89
N GLY A 168 -6.21 -1.07 -6.67
CA GLY A 168 -4.96 -0.37 -6.42
C GLY A 168 -3.97 -0.48 -7.57
N SER A 169 -2.77 0.07 -7.37
CA SER A 169 -1.69 0.03 -8.36
C SER A 169 -0.43 -0.61 -7.79
N ILE A 170 0.33 -1.27 -8.65
CA ILE A 170 1.72 -1.66 -8.38
C ILE A 170 2.62 -1.09 -9.47
N TRP A 171 3.90 -0.97 -9.18
CA TRP A 171 4.91 -0.58 -10.15
C TRP A 171 5.99 -1.64 -10.19
N VAL A 172 6.36 -2.04 -11.39
CA VAL A 172 7.32 -3.12 -11.65
C VAL A 172 8.50 -2.54 -12.43
N GLY A 173 9.72 -2.78 -11.96
CA GLY A 173 10.92 -2.39 -12.67
C GLY A 173 11.16 -3.23 -13.92
N GLU A 174 11.61 -2.63 -15.02
CA GLU A 174 11.75 -3.33 -16.32
C GLU A 174 12.74 -4.52 -16.30
N ASN A 175 13.82 -4.41 -15.53
CA ASN A 175 14.88 -5.43 -15.49
C ASN A 175 14.72 -6.36 -14.28
N LEU A 176 13.67 -7.19 -14.30
CA LEU A 176 13.41 -8.16 -13.24
C LEU A 176 14.47 -9.28 -13.24
N PRO A 177 14.94 -9.71 -12.06
CA PRO A 177 15.70 -10.94 -11.94
C PRO A 177 14.82 -12.15 -12.28
N GLU A 178 15.45 -13.24 -12.74
CA GLU A 178 14.76 -14.45 -13.22
C GLU A 178 13.78 -15.03 -12.19
N ASP A 179 14.12 -14.95 -10.90
CA ASP A 179 13.28 -15.46 -9.81
C ASP A 179 11.98 -14.65 -9.61
N LEU A 180 11.90 -13.43 -10.15
CA LEU A 180 10.69 -12.61 -10.13
C LEU A 180 9.93 -12.61 -11.46
N ALA A 181 10.45 -13.24 -12.52
CA ALA A 181 9.79 -13.26 -13.84
C ALA A 181 8.38 -13.89 -13.81
N ILE A 182 8.12 -14.77 -12.84
CA ILE A 182 6.83 -15.45 -12.65
C ILE A 182 5.77 -14.63 -11.89
N TRP A 183 6.07 -13.38 -11.54
CA TRP A 183 5.24 -12.58 -10.63
C TRP A 183 3.78 -12.46 -11.07
N GLU A 184 3.51 -12.32 -12.38
CA GLU A 184 2.13 -12.21 -12.91
C GLU A 184 1.31 -13.46 -12.61
N ASN A 185 1.91 -14.64 -12.80
CA ASN A 185 1.25 -15.90 -12.51
C ASN A 185 1.09 -16.11 -11.00
N SER A 186 2.11 -15.75 -10.21
CA SER A 186 2.02 -15.79 -8.75
C SER A 186 0.93 -14.85 -8.23
N LEU A 187 0.79 -13.64 -8.78
CA LEU A 187 -0.17 -12.64 -8.36
C LEU A 187 -1.62 -13.16 -8.42
N ARG A 188 -1.95 -14.01 -9.41
CA ARG A 188 -3.28 -14.63 -9.56
C ARG A 188 -3.66 -15.59 -8.42
N HIS A 189 -2.69 -16.05 -7.64
CA HIS A 189 -2.87 -17.12 -6.65
C HIS A 189 -2.53 -16.68 -5.22
N ILE A 190 -2.45 -15.37 -4.97
CA ILE A 190 -2.13 -14.85 -3.65
C ILE A 190 -3.30 -14.99 -2.66
N ARG A 191 -2.97 -14.94 -1.37
CA ARG A 191 -3.92 -14.72 -0.28
C ARG A 191 -3.40 -13.55 0.56
N ILE A 192 -4.31 -12.70 1.00
CA ILE A 192 -3.96 -11.43 1.64
C ILE A 192 -4.60 -11.36 3.03
N GLY A 193 -3.85 -10.91 4.03
CA GLY A 193 -4.37 -10.68 5.38
C GLY A 193 -4.16 -11.84 6.34
N GLY A 194 -4.77 -11.72 7.53
CA GLY A 194 -4.75 -12.70 8.60
C GLY A 194 -5.79 -13.81 8.44
N GLU A 195 -5.88 -14.69 9.43
CA GLU A 195 -6.86 -15.79 9.51
C GLU A 195 -6.88 -16.74 8.29
N GLN A 196 -5.75 -16.86 7.57
CA GLN A 196 -5.66 -17.68 6.36
C GLN A 196 -5.92 -19.17 6.61
N SER A 197 -5.62 -19.67 7.82
CA SER A 197 -5.94 -21.02 8.27
C SER A 197 -7.44 -21.29 8.35
N TYR A 198 -8.24 -20.25 8.63
CA TYR A 198 -9.71 -20.30 8.63
C TYR A 198 -10.30 -19.98 7.24
N GLY A 199 -9.47 -19.94 6.20
CA GLY A 199 -9.91 -19.72 4.81
C GLY A 199 -10.17 -18.25 4.46
N TRP A 200 -9.77 -17.31 5.32
CA TRP A 200 -9.89 -15.87 5.06
C TRP A 200 -8.84 -15.38 4.06
N GLY A 201 -9.09 -14.20 3.48
CA GLY A 201 -8.14 -13.51 2.61
C GLY A 201 -8.02 -14.08 1.20
N ARG A 202 -8.99 -14.88 0.74
CA ARG A 202 -9.00 -15.39 -0.64
C ARG A 202 -9.43 -14.29 -1.58
N VAL A 203 -8.67 -14.11 -2.65
CA VAL A 203 -8.93 -13.13 -3.69
C VAL A 203 -8.83 -13.75 -5.07
N GLU A 204 -9.55 -13.18 -6.03
CA GLU A 204 -9.45 -13.50 -7.45
C GLU A 204 -9.00 -12.24 -8.20
N GLN A 205 -7.93 -12.34 -9.00
CA GLN A 205 -7.51 -11.22 -9.84
C GLN A 205 -8.47 -11.10 -11.03
N VAL A 206 -9.30 -10.07 -11.04
CA VAL A 206 -10.31 -9.83 -12.09
C VAL A 206 -9.85 -8.78 -13.10
N PHE A 207 -8.88 -7.94 -12.74
CA PHE A 207 -8.32 -6.92 -13.61
C PHE A 207 -6.81 -6.78 -13.39
N CYS A 208 -6.06 -6.68 -14.47
CA CYS A 208 -4.62 -6.40 -14.47
C CYS A 208 -4.24 -5.79 -15.81
N ASP A 209 -3.91 -4.51 -15.83
CA ASP A 209 -3.46 -3.87 -17.05
C ASP A 209 -2.34 -2.88 -16.78
N SER A 210 -1.41 -2.78 -17.73
CA SER A 210 -0.27 -1.88 -17.64
C SER A 210 -0.64 -0.50 -18.20
N LEU A 211 -0.22 0.55 -17.52
CA LEU A 211 -0.38 1.92 -18.02
C LEU A 211 0.82 2.34 -18.83
N GLU A 212 0.61 2.61 -20.11
CA GLU A 212 1.62 3.24 -20.98
C GLU A 212 1.51 4.77 -21.00
N LYS A 213 0.32 5.32 -20.71
CA LYS A 213 0.04 6.76 -20.68
C LYS A 213 -0.44 7.17 -19.29
N CYS A 214 -0.05 8.36 -18.85
CA CYS A 214 -0.40 8.93 -17.54
C CYS A 214 0.03 8.05 -16.34
N SER A 215 1.10 7.28 -16.48
CA SER A 215 1.67 6.52 -15.36
C SER A 215 2.38 7.46 -14.38
N ILE A 216 2.14 7.25 -13.10
CA ILE A 216 2.90 7.89 -12.02
C ILE A 216 4.28 7.23 -11.96
N ASP A 217 5.36 8.01 -11.94
CA ASP A 217 6.68 7.52 -11.55
C ASP A 217 6.72 7.39 -10.03
N PRO A 218 6.86 6.17 -9.47
CA PRO A 218 6.83 5.98 -8.03
C PRO A 218 8.07 6.57 -7.34
N ASP A 219 9.15 6.91 -8.04
CA ASP A 219 10.34 7.54 -7.46
C ASP A 219 10.23 9.08 -7.39
N ASP A 220 9.39 9.72 -8.21
CA ASP A 220 9.12 11.16 -8.18
C ASP A 220 7.79 11.52 -8.86
N PHE A 221 6.78 11.91 -8.07
CA PHE A 221 5.49 12.35 -8.58
C PHE A 221 4.90 13.50 -7.79
N GLU A 222 4.05 14.30 -8.44
CA GLU A 222 3.33 15.39 -7.80
C GLU A 222 1.96 14.92 -7.31
N TRP A 223 1.56 15.33 -6.11
CA TRP A 223 0.26 14.99 -5.53
C TRP A 223 -0.36 16.19 -4.81
N TYR A 224 -1.69 16.25 -4.81
CA TYR A 224 -2.47 17.20 -4.01
C TYR A 224 -3.76 16.55 -3.50
N GLY A 225 -4.34 17.13 -2.43
CA GLY A 225 -5.53 16.60 -1.78
C GLY A 225 -5.21 15.49 -0.78
N HIS A 226 -6.13 14.53 -0.65
CA HIS A 226 -5.99 13.42 0.30
C HIS A 226 -4.96 12.39 -0.16
N ILE A 227 -4.19 11.87 0.80
CA ILE A 227 -3.15 10.88 0.58
C ILE A 227 -3.75 9.48 0.82
N PRO A 228 -3.75 8.57 -0.17
CA PRO A 228 -4.37 7.24 -0.05
C PRO A 228 -3.48 6.20 0.64
N SER A 229 -2.34 6.62 1.18
CA SER A 229 -1.30 5.76 1.78
C SER A 229 -0.69 6.47 2.97
N HIS A 230 0.12 5.75 3.75
CA HIS A 230 0.81 6.39 4.86
C HIS A 230 1.91 7.31 4.33
N LEU A 231 2.18 8.40 5.05
CA LEU A 231 3.23 9.37 4.73
C LEU A 231 4.19 9.53 5.91
N ILE A 232 5.49 9.40 5.68
CA ILE A 232 6.49 9.72 6.70
C ILE A 232 6.52 11.26 6.87
N PRO A 233 6.25 11.79 8.08
CA PRO A 233 6.32 13.22 8.34
C PRO A 233 7.76 13.72 8.25
N SER A 234 7.95 14.95 7.79
CA SER A 234 9.27 15.60 7.72
C SER A 234 9.34 16.77 8.70
N GLU A 235 10.46 16.90 9.43
CA GLU A 235 10.64 17.85 10.56
C GLU A 235 10.40 19.34 10.23
N LYS A 236 10.31 19.72 8.96
CA LYS A 236 10.30 21.14 8.54
C LYS A 236 8.98 21.62 7.93
N GLU A 237 7.87 20.88 8.09
CA GLU A 237 6.69 21.13 7.25
C GLU A 237 5.34 21.10 7.99
N ASN A 238 4.65 22.24 7.93
CA ASN A 238 3.30 22.47 8.47
C ASN A 238 2.18 22.22 7.43
N ASN A 239 2.48 21.52 6.33
CA ASN A 239 1.64 21.56 5.13
C ASN A 239 0.78 20.30 4.90
N VAL A 240 0.94 19.28 5.74
CA VAL A 240 0.08 18.09 5.71
C VAL A 240 -0.61 17.98 7.07
N GLN A 241 -1.93 17.84 7.04
CA GLN A 241 -2.73 17.62 8.23
C GLN A 241 -3.29 16.21 8.22
N GLY A 242 -3.09 15.48 9.31
CA GLY A 242 -3.72 14.20 9.53
C GLY A 242 -3.30 13.62 10.88
N GLU A 243 -3.91 12.51 11.23
CA GLU A 243 -3.50 11.75 12.41
C GLU A 243 -2.22 10.98 12.12
N ILE A 244 -1.41 10.77 13.16
CA ILE A 244 -0.21 9.94 13.09
C ILE A 244 -0.46 8.62 13.80
N GLU A 245 0.15 7.55 13.28
CA GLU A 245 0.17 6.25 13.96
C GLU A 245 1.54 5.57 13.79
N PRO A 246 1.92 4.70 14.74
CA PRO A 246 3.04 3.79 14.55
C PRO A 246 2.62 2.64 13.62
N ILE A 247 3.28 2.51 12.48
CA ILE A 247 3.19 1.33 11.63
C ILE A 247 4.21 0.32 12.13
N VAL A 248 3.72 -0.79 12.68
CA VAL A 248 4.52 -1.90 13.17
C VAL A 248 3.83 -3.22 12.84
N GLY A 249 4.60 -4.29 12.78
CA GLY A 249 4.02 -5.63 12.67
C GLY A 249 5.08 -6.71 12.81
N TRP A 250 4.61 -7.92 13.10
CA TRP A 250 5.46 -9.09 13.26
C TRP A 250 6.27 -9.39 11.99
N GLN A 251 7.53 -9.76 12.19
CA GLN A 251 8.44 -10.22 11.16
C GLN A 251 8.86 -11.64 11.50
N THR A 252 8.63 -12.55 10.57
CA THR A 252 9.13 -13.92 10.66
C THR A 252 10.63 -13.90 10.39
N GLN A 253 11.39 -14.42 11.35
CA GLN A 253 12.83 -14.59 11.24
C GLN A 253 13.18 -15.85 10.45
N ILE A 254 14.45 -16.00 10.09
CA ILE A 254 14.94 -17.16 9.32
C ILE A 254 14.70 -18.48 10.07
N ASP A 255 14.75 -18.45 11.40
CA ASP A 255 14.49 -19.58 12.29
C ASP A 255 12.98 -19.84 12.54
N SER A 256 12.10 -19.17 11.79
CA SER A 256 10.64 -19.21 11.93
C SER A 256 10.09 -18.58 13.23
N SER A 257 10.93 -17.98 14.08
CA SER A 257 10.47 -17.17 15.21
C SER A 257 9.82 -15.86 14.73
N GLN A 258 9.02 -15.23 15.58
CA GLN A 258 8.41 -13.93 15.28
C GLN A 258 9.04 -12.84 16.15
N LYS A 259 9.43 -11.73 15.53
CA LYS A 259 9.91 -10.53 16.22
C LYS A 259 9.07 -9.33 15.82
N ILE A 260 8.85 -8.42 16.76
CA ILE A 260 8.26 -7.11 16.46
C ILE A 260 9.28 -6.32 15.63
N GLY A 261 8.88 -5.87 14.44
CA GLY A 261 9.70 -5.00 13.60
C GLY A 261 9.87 -3.60 14.19
N GLU A 262 10.77 -2.81 13.61
CA GLU A 262 10.92 -1.40 13.98
C GLU A 262 9.65 -0.61 13.62
N ALA A 263 9.20 0.26 14.53
CA ALA A 263 8.01 1.07 14.33
C ALA A 263 8.33 2.30 13.47
N THR A 264 7.56 2.51 12.41
CA THR A 264 7.64 3.74 11.61
C THR A 264 6.50 4.67 11.99
N ILE A 265 6.80 5.87 12.47
CA ILE A 265 5.77 6.89 12.73
C ILE A 265 5.36 7.53 11.40
N ALA A 266 4.09 7.44 11.05
CA ALA A 266 3.58 7.94 9.79
C ALA A 266 2.20 8.59 9.96
N LEU A 267 1.91 9.57 9.11
CA LEU A 267 0.57 10.08 8.89
C LEU A 267 -0.29 8.99 8.24
N ILE A 268 -1.55 8.86 8.66
CA ILE A 268 -2.47 7.84 8.17
C ILE A 268 -3.04 8.19 6.77
N PRO A 269 -3.51 7.20 6.00
CA PRO A 269 -4.29 7.46 4.80
C PRO A 269 -5.52 8.32 5.10
N GLY A 270 -5.81 9.27 4.20
CA GLY A 270 -6.81 10.32 4.41
C GLY A 270 -6.22 11.64 4.91
N SER A 271 -4.94 11.68 5.28
CA SER A 271 -4.23 12.93 5.55
C SER A 271 -4.29 13.88 4.34
N LEU A 272 -4.47 15.17 4.61
CA LEU A 272 -4.71 16.22 3.62
C LEU A 272 -3.47 17.09 3.40
N ILE A 273 -3.06 17.26 2.15
CA ILE A 273 -2.08 18.26 1.74
C ILE A 273 -2.78 19.62 1.63
N ARG A 274 -2.41 20.58 2.48
CA ARG A 274 -3.05 21.92 2.57
C ARG A 274 -2.53 22.93 1.54
N THR A 275 -1.34 22.71 0.99
CA THR A 275 -0.75 23.57 -0.04
C THR A 275 -1.07 23.08 -1.45
N GLU A 276 -0.63 23.82 -2.47
CA GLU A 276 -0.57 23.30 -3.84
C GLU A 276 0.28 22.01 -3.94
N LYS A 277 0.30 21.43 -5.15
CA LYS A 277 1.01 20.20 -5.51
C LYS A 277 2.36 20.07 -4.80
N ALA A 278 2.58 18.92 -4.17
CA ALA A 278 3.84 18.56 -3.52
C ALA A 278 4.44 17.30 -4.15
N LYS A 279 5.77 17.18 -4.13
CA LYS A 279 6.48 16.03 -4.69
C LYS A 279 6.70 14.91 -3.68
N PHE A 280 6.44 13.69 -4.10
CA PHE A 280 6.54 12.49 -3.29
C PHE A 280 7.24 11.36 -4.04
N ALA A 281 7.65 10.36 -3.27
CA ALA A 281 8.11 9.07 -3.74
C ALA A 281 7.44 7.98 -2.90
N ILE A 282 7.12 6.86 -3.53
CA ILE A 282 6.66 5.65 -2.87
C ILE A 282 7.89 4.90 -2.37
N GLY A 283 8.02 4.85 -1.05
CA GLY A 283 9.09 4.13 -0.36
C GLY A 283 8.82 2.63 -0.23
N GLU A 284 9.61 2.00 0.64
CA GLU A 284 9.39 0.61 1.01
C GLU A 284 8.00 0.43 1.64
N MET A 285 7.40 -0.75 1.40
CA MET A 285 6.07 -1.10 1.90
C MET A 285 4.96 -0.11 1.49
N GLY A 286 5.17 0.67 0.43
CA GLY A 286 4.20 1.64 -0.10
C GLY A 286 4.01 2.88 0.75
N ILE A 287 4.90 3.14 1.71
CA ILE A 287 4.85 4.34 2.55
C ILE A 287 5.46 5.50 1.77
N TRP A 288 4.71 6.60 1.66
CA TRP A 288 5.15 7.77 0.93
C TRP A 288 6.20 8.54 1.74
N LYS A 289 7.13 9.15 1.02
CA LYS A 289 8.08 10.12 1.55
C LYS A 289 8.09 11.33 0.66
N ARG A 290 8.27 12.52 1.24
CA ARG A 290 8.39 13.74 0.44
C ARG A 290 9.73 13.74 -0.29
N ASN A 291 9.71 14.02 -1.59
CA ASN A 291 10.93 14.14 -2.38
C ASN A 291 11.39 15.59 -2.29
N ARG A 292 12.51 15.85 -1.59
CA ARG A 292 13.12 17.18 -1.62
C ARG A 292 13.78 17.33 -2.98
N VAL A 293 13.24 18.21 -3.82
CA VAL A 293 13.98 18.70 -4.98
C VAL A 293 15.27 19.32 -4.45
N LYS A 294 16.40 18.62 -4.60
CA LYS A 294 17.70 19.28 -4.54
C LYS A 294 17.73 20.18 -5.77
N PHE A 295 17.40 21.47 -5.60
CA PHE A 295 17.80 22.47 -6.58
C PHE A 295 19.31 22.28 -6.76
N LYS A 296 19.74 21.83 -7.95
CA LYS A 296 21.14 21.92 -8.35
C LYS A 296 21.50 23.38 -8.18
N ARG A 297 22.33 23.72 -7.18
CA ARG A 297 23.02 25.00 -7.14
C ARG A 297 23.71 25.14 -8.49
N PHE A 298 23.24 26.05 -9.33
CA PHE A 298 24.04 26.59 -10.41
C PHE A 298 25.30 27.15 -9.74
N LYS A 299 26.42 26.42 -9.84
CA LYS A 299 27.73 27.00 -9.66
C LYS A 299 28.01 27.78 -10.94
N ASP A 300 27.46 28.99 -11.03
CA ASP A 300 28.00 29.96 -11.96
C ASP A 300 29.41 30.32 -11.47
N ARG A 301 30.38 29.75 -12.17
CA ARG A 301 31.74 30.29 -12.22
C ARG A 301 31.64 31.72 -12.74
N LYS A 302 31.85 32.69 -11.87
CA LYS A 302 32.55 33.92 -12.25
C LYS A 302 33.92 33.88 -11.59
N THR A 303 34.87 33.32 -12.33
CA THR A 303 36.28 33.65 -12.21
C THR A 303 36.42 35.16 -12.36
N ILE A 304 36.75 35.84 -11.26
CA ILE A 304 37.24 37.21 -11.27
C ILE A 304 38.67 37.15 -11.80
N PRO A 305 39.08 37.94 -12.82
CA PRO A 305 40.46 37.98 -13.23
C PRO A 305 41.31 38.68 -12.16
N GLU A 306 42.35 37.99 -11.71
CA GLU A 306 43.44 38.58 -10.91
C GLU A 306 44.17 39.63 -11.77
N ASN A 307 44.07 40.90 -11.37
CA ASN A 307 44.91 41.95 -11.90
C ASN A 307 46.34 41.77 -11.38
N GLN A 308 47.21 41.22 -12.23
CA GLN A 308 48.66 41.29 -12.05
C GLN A 308 49.12 42.73 -12.36
N ASN A 309 49.39 43.51 -11.31
CA ASN A 309 50.21 44.71 -11.42
C ASN A 309 51.67 44.31 -11.15
N GLN A 310 52.47 44.25 -12.20
CA GLN A 310 53.93 44.41 -12.16
C GLN A 310 54.44 44.70 -13.58
N VAL A 311 54.80 45.96 -13.85
CA VAL A 311 56.00 46.32 -14.62
C VAL A 311 56.60 47.58 -13.99
N GLU A 312 57.91 47.52 -13.84
CA GLU A 312 58.80 48.41 -13.10
C GLU A 312 59.23 49.65 -13.88
N SER A 313 59.62 50.66 -13.10
CA SER A 313 60.82 51.53 -13.25
C SER A 313 60.90 52.65 -14.29
N ALA A 314 61.44 53.76 -13.76
CA ALA A 314 62.29 54.80 -14.36
C ALA A 314 61.60 55.97 -15.10
N GLU A 315 61.57 57.15 -14.47
CA GLU A 315 62.48 58.28 -14.78
C GLU A 315 62.10 59.54 -13.97
N SER A 316 63.14 60.30 -13.58
CA SER A 316 63.22 61.59 -12.86
C SER A 316 62.93 61.63 -11.35
#